data_AF-A0A8S2EU15-F1
#
_entry.id   AF-A0A8S2EU15-F1
#
_cell.length_a   1.000
_cell.length_b   1.000
_cell.length_c   1.000
_cell.angle_alpha   90.00
_cell.angle_beta   90.00
_cell.angle_gamma   90.00
#
_symmetry.space_group_name_H-M   'P 1'
#
loop_
_entity.id
_entity.type
_entity.pdbx_description
1 polymer ?
#
loop_
_entity_poly.entity_id
_entity_poly.type
_entity_poly.pdbx_seq_one_letter_code
_entity_poly.pdbx_strand_id
1 'polypeptide(L)' 'MSRMNDSKEYPLRAPTFKFITQIDHPNIHSKDGTISLALLQREWTPKISMRTILQGVYSLLVLPDHNTPIEPEKANPKT' A
#
# COMPACT_ATOMS: atom_id res chain seq x y z
N MET A 1 -2.93 -6.56 -12.75
CA MET A 1 -1.54 -7.05 -12.60
C MET A 1 -0.74 -5.93 -11.94
N SER A 2 0.14 -6.16 -10.96
CA SER A 2 0.96 -5.10 -10.32
C SER A 2 2.42 -5.30 -10.67
N ARG A 3 3.13 -4.22 -11.04
CA ARG A 3 4.54 -4.27 -11.47
C ARG A 3 5.43 -3.93 -10.27
N MET A 4 6.16 -4.92 -9.75
CA MET A 4 7.19 -4.71 -8.73
C MET A 4 8.49 -4.26 -9.44
N ASN A 5 9.06 -3.13 -9.03
CA ASN A 5 10.34 -2.67 -9.55
C ASN A 5 11.42 -3.19 -8.57
N ASP A 6 12.15 -4.24 -8.96
CA ASP A 6 13.20 -4.84 -8.13
C ASP A 6 14.39 -3.87 -8.01
N SER A 7 14.31 -2.96 -7.04
CA SER A 7 15.45 -2.16 -6.63
C SER A 7 16.51 -3.12 -6.07
N LYS A 8 17.78 -2.98 -6.47
CA LYS A 8 18.93 -3.84 -6.06
C LYS A 8 19.16 -3.96 -4.55
N GLU A 9 18.33 -3.31 -3.75
CA GLU A 9 18.39 -3.16 -2.32
C GLU A 9 17.37 -4.06 -1.58
N TYR A 10 16.51 -4.79 -2.29
CA TYR A 10 15.69 -5.83 -1.65
C TYR A 10 16.59 -6.97 -1.15
N PRO A 11 16.41 -7.49 0.09
CA PRO A 11 15.35 -7.19 1.06
C PRO A 11 15.73 -6.13 2.12
N LEU A 12 16.89 -5.48 2.00
CA LEU A 12 17.32 -4.42 2.94
C LEU A 12 16.35 -3.22 2.92
N ARG A 13 15.83 -2.87 1.75
CA ARG A 13 14.75 -1.88 1.59
C ARG A 13 13.46 -2.53 1.10
N ALA A 14 12.34 -1.96 1.53
CA ALA A 14 11.02 -2.37 1.07
C ALA A 14 10.90 -2.20 -0.44
N PRO A 15 10.27 -3.15 -1.14
CA PRO A 15 9.92 -2.97 -2.54
C PRO A 15 8.82 -1.92 -2.69
N THR A 16 8.83 -1.18 -3.80
CA THR A 16 7.75 -0.24 -4.13
C THR A 16 6.58 -0.97 -4.77
N PHE A 17 5.37 -0.82 -4.21
CA PHE A 17 4.14 -1.36 -4.76
C PHE A 17 3.22 -0.28 -5.31
N LYS A 18 2.67 -0.55 -6.49
CA LYS A 18 1.64 0.27 -7.12
C LYS A 18 0.60 -0.60 -7.79
N PHE A 19 -0.66 -0.16 -7.78
CA PHE A 19 -1.71 -0.74 -8.60
C PHE A 19 -1.60 -0.21 -10.02
N ILE A 20 -1.58 -1.12 -11.02
CA ILE A 20 -1.63 -0.71 -12.43
C ILE A 20 -3.05 -0.28 -12.80
N THR A 21 -4.05 -0.93 -12.21
CA THR A 21 -5.44 -0.56 -12.38
C THR A 21 -5.74 0.66 -11.50
N GLN A 22 -6.41 1.66 -12.06
CA GLN A 22 -6.91 2.78 -11.29
C GLN A 22 -7.98 2.28 -10.31
N ILE A 23 -7.74 2.46 -9.03
CA ILE A 23 -8.62 2.05 -7.93
C ILE A 23 -8.88 3.26 -7.06
N ASP A 24 -10.14 3.55 -6.79
CA ASP A 24 -10.53 4.56 -5.82
C ASP A 24 -10.67 3.92 -4.44
N HIS A 25 -9.65 4.09 -3.60
CA HIS A 25 -9.61 3.54 -2.24
C HIS A 25 -8.98 4.57 -1.28
N PRO A 26 -9.37 4.64 -0.01
CA PRO A 26 -8.81 5.59 0.96
C PRO A 26 -7.31 5.42 1.18
N ASN A 27 -6.81 4.18 1.06
CA ASN A 27 -5.38 3.86 1.22
C ASN A 27 -4.65 3.59 -0.11
N ILE A 28 -5.21 4.02 -1.25
CA ILE A 28 -4.52 4.00 -2.55
C ILE A 28 -4.60 5.39 -3.17
N HIS A 29 -3.45 5.95 -3.57
CA HIS A 29 -3.40 7.23 -4.25
C HIS A 29 -4.02 7.10 -5.65
N SER A 30 -5.08 7.86 -5.93
CA SER A 30 -5.88 7.69 -7.16
C SER A 30 -5.12 8.03 -8.44
N LYS A 31 -4.11 8.91 -8.37
CA LYS A 31 -3.33 9.34 -9.55
C LYS A 31 -2.19 8.39 -9.90
N ASP A 32 -1.45 7.91 -8.90
CA ASP A 32 -0.23 7.12 -9.12
C ASP A 32 -0.37 5.64 -8.77
N GLY A 33 -1.50 5.24 -8.20
CA GLY A 33 -1.76 3.87 -7.75
C GLY A 33 -0.89 3.42 -6.57
N THR A 34 -0.17 4.36 -5.93
CA THR A 34 0.71 4.06 -4.79
C THR A 34 -0.11 3.67 -3.57
N ILE A 35 0.27 2.57 -2.93
CA ILE A 35 -0.37 2.09 -1.70
C ILE A 35 0.38 2.58 -0.46
N SER A 36 -0.36 3.03 0.56
CA SER A 36 0.20 3.26 1.90
C SER A 36 -0.10 2.05 2.78
N LEU A 37 0.90 1.18 2.92
CA LEU A 37 0.86 0.02 3.79
C LEU A 37 1.97 0.16 4.83
N ALA A 38 1.62 0.12 6.12
CA ALA A 38 2.60 0.26 7.21
C ALA A 38 3.77 -0.72 7.09
N LEU A 39 3.49 -1.95 6.65
CA LEU A 39 4.47 -3.01 6.40
C LEU A 39 5.53 -2.65 5.35
N LEU A 40 5.22 -1.76 4.41
CA LEU A 40 6.15 -1.28 3.37
C LEU A 40 6.85 0.03 3.76
N GLN A 41 6.49 0.60 4.91
CA GLN A 41 7.01 1.88 5.40
C GLN A 41 7.67 1.66 6.77
N ARG A 42 7.01 2.09 7.85
CA ARG A 42 7.57 2.12 9.21
C ARG A 42 7.79 0.73 9.83
N GLU A 43 7.09 -0.29 9.36
CA GLU A 43 7.17 -1.65 9.90
C GLU A 43 8.00 -2.60 9.02
N TRP A 44 8.65 -2.08 7.97
CA TRP A 44 9.44 -2.91 7.08
C TRP A 44 10.59 -3.59 7.84
N THR A 45 10.69 -4.91 7.68
CA THR A 45 11.89 -5.66 8.05
C THR A 45 12.26 -6.61 6.92
N PRO A 46 13.55 -6.93 6.69
CA PRO A 46 13.98 -7.86 5.65
C PRO A 46 13.40 -9.28 5.77
N LYS A 47 12.77 -9.61 6.92
CA LYS A 47 12.08 -10.88 7.16
C LYS A 47 10.67 -10.93 6.55
N ILE A 48 10.11 -9.77 6.16
CA ILE A 48 8.77 -9.69 5.60
C ILE A 48 8.80 -10.28 4.19
N SER A 49 8.05 -11.37 4.03
CA SER A 49 7.92 -12.05 2.75
C SER A 49 6.93 -11.36 1.82
N MET A 50 7.07 -11.60 0.52
CA MET A 50 6.10 -11.17 -0.50
C MET A 50 4.66 -11.62 -0.16
N ARG A 51 4.51 -12.82 0.41
CA ARG A 51 3.21 -13.35 0.85
C ARG A 51 2.57 -12.47 1.92
N THR A 52 3.36 -12.08 2.92
CA THR A 52 2.90 -11.21 4.01
C THR A 52 2.47 -9.85 3.48
N ILE A 53 3.22 -9.29 2.51
CA ILE A 53 2.85 -8.03 1.86
C ILE A 53 1.50 -8.17 1.15
N LEU A 54 1.33 -9.21 0.31
CA LEU A 54 0.08 -9.44 -0.41
C LEU A 54 -1.11 -9.69 0.52
N GLN A 55 -0.91 -10.37 1.65
CA GLN A 55 -1.92 -10.52 2.69
C GLN A 55 -2.29 -9.15 3.30
N GLY A 56 -1.31 -8.30 3.59
CA GLY A 56 -1.55 -6.93 4.07
C GLY A 56 -2.32 -6.09 3.07
N VAL A 57 -1.97 -6.17 1.77
CA VAL A 57 -2.71 -5.48 0.70
C VAL A 57 -4.16 -5.99 0.62
N TYR A 58 -4.37 -7.31 0.65
CA TYR A 58 -5.72 -7.88 0.63
C TYR A 58 -6.55 -7.41 1.84
N SER A 59 -5.99 -7.49 3.05
CA SER A 59 -6.66 -7.02 4.26
C SER A 59 -7.00 -5.53 4.18
N LEU A 60 -6.11 -4.69 3.64
CA LEU A 60 -6.35 -3.26 3.47
C LEU A 60 -7.47 -2.96 2.47
N LEU A 61 -7.60 -3.76 1.42
CA LEU A 61 -8.69 -3.64 0.43
C LEU A 61 -10.05 -4.08 1.00
N VAL A 62 -10.06 -4.99 1.97
CA VAL A 62 -11.29 -5.46 2.63
C VAL A 62 -11.67 -4.53 3.78
N LEU A 63 -10.68 -4.06 4.54
CA LEU A 63 -10.84 -3.18 5.69
C LEU A 63 -9.95 -1.95 5.52
N PRO A 64 -10.49 -0.83 5.02
CA PRO A 64 -9.72 0.39 4.86
C PRO A 64 -9.22 0.93 6.20
N ASP A 65 -7.98 1.40 6.22
CA ASP A 65 -7.39 2.03 7.39
C ASP A 65 -7.72 3.54 7.39
N HIS A 66 -8.66 3.94 8.24
CA HIS A 66 -9.08 5.34 8.38
C HIS A 66 -8.09 6.22 9.16
N ASN A 67 -7.08 5.65 9.81
CA ASN A 67 -6.06 6.42 10.53
C ASN A 67 -4.95 6.96 9.62
N THR A 68 -4.89 6.50 8.36
CA THR A 68 -3.89 6.94 7.39
C THR A 68 -4.53 7.37 6.06
N PRO A 69 -5.38 8.42 6.08
CA PRO A 69 -5.91 8.97 4.84
C PRO A 69 -4.75 9.49 3.98
N ILE A 70 -4.57 8.88 2.80
CA ILE A 70 -3.58 9.35 1.81
C ILE A 70 -4.01 10.70 1.24
N GLU A 71 -5.32 10.90 1.15
CA GLU A 71 -5.92 12.15 0.72
C GLU A 71 -6.80 12.66 1.88
N PRO A 72 -6.56 13.90 2.37
CA PRO A 72 -7.35 14.45 3.49
C PRO A 72 -8.85 14.54 3.17
N GLU A 73 -9.22 14.54 1.89
CA GLU A 73 -10.62 14.54 1.43
C GLU A 73 -11.33 13.20 1.69
N LYS A 74 -10.63 12.06 1.61
CA LYS A 74 -11.22 10.72 1.74
C LYS A 74 -11.45 10.26 3.19
N ALA A 75 -10.91 10.98 4.17
CA ALA A 75 -11.10 10.66 5.59
C ALA A 75 -12.46 11.10 6.14
N ASN A 76 -13.21 11.94 5.43
CA ASN A 76 -14.43 12.53 5.96
C ASN A 76 -15.67 11.93 5.28
N PRO A 77 -16.40 11.00 5.91
CA PRO A 77 -17.76 10.71 5.48
C PRO A 77 -18.60 11.96 5.78
N LYS A 78 -18.83 12.81 4.77
CA LYS A 78 -19.88 13.83 4.88
C LYS A 78 -21.22 13.11 4.97
N THR A 79 -21.77 12.97 6.17
CA THR A 79 -23.22 13.03 6.40
C THR A 79 -23.49 13.55 7.81
#